data_AF-R9SLG0-F1
#
_entry.id   AF-R9SLG0-F1
#
_cell.length_a   1.000
_cell.length_b   1.000
_cell.length_c   1.000
_cell.angle_alpha   90.00
_cell.angle_beta   90.00
_cell.angle_gamma   90.00
#
_symmetry.space_group_name_H-M   'P 1'
#
loop_
_entity.id
_entity.type
_entity.pdbx_description
1 polymer ?
#
loop_
_entity_poly.entity_id
_entity_poly.type
_entity_poly.pdbx_seq_one_letter_code
_entity_poly.pdbx_strand_id
1 'polypeptide(L)'
;MSKYSLFLCDNCDFQYEHVDRVFYFNEDLTEINEEALMIMTSRAKTASLISGFILVWYCPHCKEFVTEYDLTDNKSDLSINEVEQLIRKVSKHENIIFFLEIVGEDGIHQGPYNAYRKCGKCGNVVDSIWNFDKCPACNKGKLHLVDKFIFD
;
A
#
# COMPACT_ATOMS: atom_id res chain seq x y z
N MET A 1 -13.93 5.37 -11.28
CA MET A 1 -12.80 4.78 -12.01
C MET A 1 -11.71 4.29 -11.05
N SER A 2 -11.93 3.10 -10.48
CA SER A 2 -10.86 2.30 -9.86
C SER A 2 -10.16 1.45 -10.90
N LYS A 3 -8.84 1.32 -10.76
CA LYS A 3 -8.02 0.45 -11.59
C LYS A 3 -7.72 -0.83 -10.83
N TYR A 4 -8.04 -1.94 -11.48
CA TYR A 4 -7.71 -3.29 -11.03
C TYR A 4 -6.78 -3.90 -12.08
N SER A 5 -5.73 -4.60 -11.64
CA SER A 5 -4.83 -5.33 -12.51
C SER A 5 -4.70 -6.75 -12.01
N LEU A 6 -5.04 -7.73 -12.84
CA LEU A 6 -4.88 -9.15 -12.52
C LEU A 6 -3.59 -9.67 -13.16
N PHE A 7 -2.75 -10.27 -12.34
CA PHE A 7 -1.50 -10.91 -12.75
C PHE A 7 -1.59 -12.41 -12.52
N LEU A 8 -1.22 -13.20 -13.53
CA LEU A 8 -1.16 -14.66 -13.44
C LEU A 8 0.28 -15.15 -13.66
N CYS A 9 0.66 -16.20 -12.94
CA CYS A 9 1.91 -16.90 -13.18
C CYS A 9 1.78 -17.85 -14.38
N ASP A 10 2.77 -17.86 -15.29
CA ASP A 10 2.80 -18.77 -16.45
C ASP A 10 3.22 -20.22 -16.12
N ASN A 11 3.63 -20.51 -14.88
CA ASN A 11 4.12 -21.82 -14.45
C ASN A 11 3.27 -22.46 -13.32
N CYS A 12 2.40 -21.72 -12.65
CA CYS A 12 1.56 -22.25 -11.58
C CYS A 12 0.28 -21.43 -11.43
N ASP A 13 -0.68 -21.90 -10.63
CA ASP A 13 -1.98 -21.24 -10.44
C ASP A 13 -1.96 -19.99 -9.53
N PHE A 14 -0.79 -19.37 -9.35
CA PHE A 14 -0.68 -18.17 -8.53
C PHE A 14 -1.30 -16.98 -9.26
N GLN A 15 -2.15 -16.25 -8.55
CA GLN A 15 -2.82 -15.06 -9.02
C GLN A 15 -2.58 -13.91 -8.06
N TYR A 16 -2.40 -12.72 -8.60
CA TYR A 16 -2.27 -11.50 -7.82
C TYR A 16 -3.18 -10.42 -8.40
N GLU A 17 -4.10 -9.93 -7.59
CA GLU A 17 -4.96 -8.81 -7.91
C GLU A 17 -4.38 -7.55 -7.27
N HIS A 18 -3.95 -6.61 -8.11
CA HIS A 18 -3.55 -5.27 -7.68
C HIS A 18 -4.73 -4.32 -7.80
N VAL A 19 -4.99 -3.59 -6.72
CA VAL A 19 -6.03 -2.56 -6.66
C VAL A 19 -5.41 -1.31 -6.09
N ASP A 20 -5.54 -0.19 -6.78
CA ASP A 20 -5.18 1.12 -6.22
C ASP A 20 -6.11 1.38 -5.02
N ARG A 21 -5.55 1.48 -3.81
CA ARG A 21 -6.32 1.67 -2.58
C ARG A 21 -5.91 2.95 -1.87
N VAL A 22 -6.88 3.55 -1.20
CA VAL A 22 -6.69 4.70 -0.31
C VAL A 22 -7.07 4.31 1.10
N PHE A 23 -6.50 5.03 2.06
CA PHE A 23 -7.00 5.03 3.42
C PHE A 23 -7.34 6.43 3.88
N TYR A 24 -8.29 6.52 4.80
CA TYR A 24 -8.62 7.75 5.49
C TYR A 24 -9.28 7.47 6.84
N PHE A 25 -9.01 8.31 7.83
CA PHE A 25 -9.65 8.20 9.13
C PHE A 25 -11.04 8.82 9.14
N ASN A 26 -11.91 8.35 10.03
CA ASN A 26 -13.13 9.07 10.39
C ASN A 26 -12.79 10.35 11.20
N GLU A 27 -13.79 11.22 11.42
CA GLU A 27 -13.58 12.53 12.07
C GLU A 27 -13.01 12.39 13.49
N ASP A 28 -13.43 11.37 14.24
CA ASP A 28 -12.98 11.11 15.62
C ASP A 28 -11.64 10.37 15.70
N LEU A 29 -11.02 10.03 14.57
CA LEU A 29 -9.75 9.28 14.48
C LEU A 29 -9.80 7.91 15.18
N THR A 30 -10.98 7.29 15.26
CA THR A 30 -11.20 5.99 15.92
C THR A 30 -11.19 4.81 14.96
N GLU A 31 -11.41 5.05 13.67
CA GLU A 31 -11.50 4.04 12.63
C GLU A 31 -10.74 4.47 11.38
N ILE A 32 -10.11 3.50 10.72
CA ILE A 32 -9.51 3.67 9.40
C ILE A 32 -10.41 3.02 8.34
N ASN A 33 -10.81 3.81 7.35
CA ASN A 33 -11.49 3.31 6.16
C ASN A 33 -10.44 2.97 5.11
N GLU A 34 -10.54 1.78 4.52
CA GLU A 34 -9.68 1.32 3.44
C GLU A 34 -10.52 0.95 2.23
N GLU A 35 -10.35 1.67 1.12
CA GLU A 35 -11.23 1.50 -0.05
C GLU A 35 -10.45 1.56 -1.36
N ALA A 36 -11.04 0.98 -2.41
CA ALA A 36 -10.52 1.15 -3.76
C ALA A 36 -10.59 2.64 -4.16
N LEU A 37 -9.55 3.12 -4.84
CA LEU A 37 -9.46 4.50 -5.29
C LEU A 37 -10.48 4.75 -6.39
N MET A 38 -11.55 5.49 -6.08
CA MET A 38 -12.62 5.95 -6.95
C MET A 38 -12.78 7.45 -6.79
N ILE A 39 -13.64 8.08 -7.60
CA ILE A 39 -13.91 9.52 -7.47
C ILE A 39 -14.46 9.85 -6.08
N MET A 40 -15.38 9.03 -5.57
CA MET A 40 -16.00 9.26 -4.25
C MET A 40 -15.03 9.04 -3.10
N THR A 41 -14.24 7.97 -3.15
CA THR A 41 -13.26 7.66 -2.11
C THR A 41 -12.07 8.62 -2.15
N SER A 42 -11.72 9.13 -3.34
CA SER A 42 -10.77 10.24 -3.48
C SER A 42 -11.28 11.51 -2.79
N ARG A 43 -12.57 11.84 -2.91
CA ARG A 43 -13.16 12.99 -2.19
C ARG A 43 -13.17 12.77 -0.68
N ALA A 44 -13.53 11.57 -0.23
CA ALA A 44 -13.49 11.21 1.19
C ALA A 44 -12.07 11.30 1.76
N LYS A 45 -11.08 10.75 1.04
CA LYS A 45 -9.65 10.91 1.32
C LYS A 45 -9.27 12.39 1.48
N THR A 46 -9.60 13.23 0.49
CA THR A 46 -9.26 14.66 0.52
C THR A 46 -9.96 15.42 1.66
N ALA A 47 -11.17 15.03 2.05
CA ALA A 47 -11.90 15.66 3.14
C ALA A 47 -11.36 15.26 4.54
N SER A 48 -10.77 14.07 4.66
CA SER A 48 -10.23 13.56 5.91
C SER A 48 -9.05 14.39 6.45
N LEU A 49 -8.91 14.37 7.78
CA LEU A 49 -7.76 14.93 8.49
C LEU A 49 -6.49 14.11 8.22
N ILE A 50 -6.58 12.79 8.23
CA ILE A 50 -5.45 11.88 8.01
C ILE A 50 -5.82 10.94 6.88
N SER A 51 -5.00 10.90 5.83
CA SER A 51 -5.28 10.07 4.67
C SER A 51 -4.03 9.76 3.83
N GLY A 52 -4.14 8.76 2.98
CA GLY A 52 -3.04 8.35 2.12
C GLY A 52 -3.40 7.21 1.17
N PHE A 53 -2.37 6.52 0.70
CA PHE A 53 -2.50 5.34 -0.15
C PHE A 53 -2.15 4.06 0.62
N ILE A 54 -2.72 2.96 0.16
CA ILE A 54 -2.33 1.62 0.60
C ILE A 54 -1.61 0.94 -0.56
N LEU A 55 -0.38 0.52 -0.32
CA LEU A 55 0.43 -0.25 -1.25
C LEU A 55 0.59 -1.68 -0.72
N VAL A 56 0.71 -2.65 -1.62
CA VAL A 56 0.93 -4.04 -1.26
C VAL A 56 2.27 -4.52 -1.82
N TRP A 57 3.09 -5.04 -0.93
CA TRP A 57 4.39 -5.63 -1.22
C TRP A 57 4.35 -7.12 -0.95
N TYR A 58 5.35 -7.85 -1.45
CA TYR A 58 5.49 -9.26 -1.12
C TYR A 58 6.85 -9.54 -0.49
N CYS A 59 6.83 -10.27 0.63
CA CYS A 59 8.05 -10.74 1.27
C CYS A 59 8.39 -12.17 0.78
N PRO A 60 9.45 -12.35 -0.02
CA PRO A 60 9.82 -13.68 -0.52
C PRO A 60 10.31 -14.63 0.57
N HIS A 61 10.81 -14.10 1.69
CA HIS A 61 11.24 -14.90 2.83
C HIS A 61 10.05 -15.46 3.65
N CYS A 62 9.07 -14.61 3.96
CA CYS A 62 7.87 -15.00 4.70
C CYS A 62 6.82 -15.66 3.82
N LYS A 63 6.89 -15.44 2.50
CA LYS A 63 5.85 -15.79 1.53
C LYS A 63 4.49 -15.17 1.87
N GLU A 64 4.53 -13.93 2.36
CA GLU A 64 3.37 -13.18 2.84
C GLU A 64 3.35 -11.80 2.19
N PHE A 65 2.14 -11.27 1.99
CA PHE A 65 1.96 -9.88 1.59
C PHE A 65 2.23 -8.94 2.77
N VAL A 66 2.75 -7.76 2.46
CA VAL A 66 3.04 -6.70 3.42
C VAL A 66 2.27 -5.47 2.99
N THR A 67 1.43 -4.97 3.89
CA THR A 67 0.63 -3.77 3.64
C THR A 67 1.47 -2.57 4.00
N GLU A 68 1.54 -1.61 3.10
CA GLU A 68 2.13 -0.31 3.37
C GLU A 68 1.06 0.76 3.44
N TYR A 69 1.12 1.57 4.48
CA TYR A 69 0.40 2.84 4.55
C TYR A 69 1.35 3.97 4.17
N ASP A 70 1.08 4.58 3.03
CA ASP A 70 1.80 5.75 2.53
C ASP A 70 0.99 7.01 2.86
N LEU A 71 1.41 7.71 3.91
CA LEU A 71 0.70 8.89 4.40
C LEU A 71 0.96 10.09 3.48
N THR A 72 -0.11 10.64 2.89
CA THR A 72 0.00 11.81 2.00
C THR A 72 -0.53 13.09 2.63
N ASP A 73 -1.48 12.99 3.56
CA ASP A 73 -2.11 14.12 4.20
C ASP A 73 -2.24 13.90 5.71
N ASN A 74 -1.78 14.87 6.49
CA ASN A 74 -2.05 14.97 7.92
C ASN A 74 -2.35 16.43 8.28
N LYS A 75 -3.64 16.75 8.41
CA LYS A 75 -4.20 18.05 8.79
C LYS A 75 -4.64 18.07 10.26
N SER A 76 -4.34 17.01 11.01
CA SER A 76 -4.58 16.94 12.44
C SER A 76 -3.42 17.57 13.22
N ASP A 77 -3.58 17.69 14.53
CA ASP A 77 -2.50 18.11 15.43
C ASP A 77 -1.56 16.94 15.84
N LEU A 78 -1.80 15.72 15.33
CA LEU A 78 -0.98 14.55 15.65
C LEU A 78 0.37 14.59 14.91
N SER A 79 1.44 14.24 15.62
CA SER A 79 2.74 13.97 15.01
C SER A 79 2.70 12.71 14.15
N ILE A 80 3.66 12.59 13.23
CA ILE A 80 3.80 11.41 12.36
C ILE A 80 3.92 10.11 13.17
N ASN A 81 4.65 10.13 14.28
CA ASN A 81 4.79 8.97 15.16
C ASN A 81 3.44 8.60 15.78
N GLU A 82 2.63 9.58 16.20
CA GLU A 82 1.29 9.32 16.73
C GLU A 82 0.36 8.76 15.66
N VAL A 83 0.43 9.28 14.43
CA VAL A 83 -0.32 8.74 13.28
C VAL A 83 0.09 7.29 12.98
N GLU A 84 1.38 6.97 12.98
CA GLU A 84 1.86 5.60 12.80
C GLU A 84 1.30 4.67 13.89
N GLN A 85 1.39 5.07 15.17
CA GLN A 85 0.85 4.28 16.27
C GLN A 85 -0.67 4.11 16.14
N LEU A 86 -1.37 5.14 15.69
CA LEU A 86 -2.81 5.09 15.47
C LEU A 86 -3.15 4.07 14.37
N ILE A 87 -2.49 4.14 13.21
CA ILE A 87 -2.66 3.17 12.12
C ILE A 87 -2.38 1.75 12.63
N ARG A 88 -1.30 1.52 13.36
CA ARG A 88 -0.99 0.19 13.93
C ARG A 88 -2.08 -0.30 14.89
N LYS A 89 -2.73 0.59 15.63
CA LYS A 89 -3.79 0.26 16.58
C LYS A 89 -5.11 -0.11 15.90
N VAL A 90 -5.49 0.58 14.82
CA VAL A 90 -6.81 0.41 14.19
C VAL A 90 -6.80 -0.39 12.89
N SER A 91 -5.63 -0.56 12.27
CA SER A 91 -5.48 -1.38 11.06
C SER A 91 -5.78 -2.85 11.35
N LYS A 92 -6.47 -3.49 10.42
CA LYS A 92 -6.70 -4.95 10.43
C LYS A 92 -5.50 -5.78 9.95
N HIS A 93 -4.46 -5.13 9.43
CA HIS A 93 -3.27 -5.81 8.88
C HIS A 93 -2.21 -6.00 9.95
N GLU A 94 -1.63 -7.20 10.04
CA GLU A 94 -0.60 -7.50 11.04
C GLU A 94 0.82 -7.09 10.59
N ASN A 95 1.09 -7.17 9.28
CA ASN A 95 2.41 -6.88 8.70
C ASN A 95 2.39 -5.54 7.97
N ILE A 96 2.64 -4.47 8.73
CA ILE A 96 2.54 -3.09 8.26
C ILE A 96 3.91 -2.44 8.10
N ILE A 97 4.12 -1.83 6.92
CA ILE A 97 5.12 -0.80 6.69
C ILE A 97 4.41 0.56 6.78
N PHE A 98 5.01 1.50 7.51
CA PHE A 98 4.55 2.88 7.50
C PHE A 98 5.55 3.71 6.71
N PHE A 99 5.04 4.51 5.79
CA PHE A 99 5.83 5.40 4.96
C PHE A 99 5.23 6.79 4.95
N LEU A 100 6.13 7.77 4.87
CA LEU A 100 5.77 9.15 4.75
C LEU A 100 6.47 9.69 3.52
N GLU A 101 5.70 9.98 2.49
CA GLU A 101 6.18 10.78 1.37
C GLU A 101 6.07 12.26 1.76
N ILE A 102 7.11 12.81 2.40
CA ILE A 102 7.16 14.25 2.66
C ILE A 102 7.44 14.96 1.33
N VAL A 103 6.44 15.60 0.74
CA VAL A 103 6.70 16.55 -0.35
C VAL A 103 7.25 17.84 0.27
N GLY A 104 8.52 18.14 0.00
CA GLY A 104 9.13 19.40 0.44
C GLY A 104 8.44 20.62 -0.18
N GLU A 105 8.69 21.81 0.37
CA GLU A 105 8.13 23.09 -0.15
C GLU A 105 8.51 23.35 -1.62
N ASP A 106 9.57 22.71 -2.11
CA ASP A 106 10.06 22.74 -3.48
C ASP A 106 9.37 21.72 -4.41
N GLY A 107 8.39 20.97 -3.90
CA GLY A 107 7.71 19.90 -4.64
C GLY A 107 8.56 18.64 -4.78
N ILE A 108 9.72 18.55 -4.12
CA ILE A 108 10.59 17.37 -4.17
C ILE A 108 10.17 16.39 -3.06
N HIS A 109 9.88 15.15 -3.44
CA HIS A 109 9.58 14.10 -2.45
C HIS A 109 10.85 13.78 -1.64
N GLN A 110 10.87 14.21 -0.38
CA GLN A 110 11.84 13.86 0.65
C GLN A 110 11.38 12.59 1.39
N GLY A 111 11.12 11.55 0.62
CA GLY A 111 11.21 10.17 1.12
C GLY A 111 12.54 9.60 0.65
N PRO A 112 13.14 8.62 1.35
CA PRO A 112 14.22 7.87 0.76
C PRO A 112 13.65 7.11 -0.44
N TYR A 113 13.72 7.70 -1.64
CA TYR A 113 13.33 7.10 -2.92
C TYR A 113 13.97 5.73 -3.17
N ASN A 114 14.97 5.37 -2.36
CA ASN A 114 15.71 4.10 -2.36
C ASN A 114 15.81 3.42 -0.98
N ALA A 115 14.98 3.78 0.03
CA ALA A 115 14.92 2.93 1.21
C ALA A 115 14.22 1.64 0.81
N TYR A 116 15.00 0.57 0.69
CA TYR A 116 14.47 -0.77 0.58
C TYR A 116 13.40 -0.99 1.65
N ARG A 117 12.18 -1.26 1.21
CA ARG A 117 11.06 -1.58 2.08
C ARG A 117 11.41 -2.88 2.82
N LYS A 118 11.21 -2.91 4.14
CA LYS A 118 11.52 -4.10 4.95
C LYS A 118 10.24 -4.72 5.49
N CYS A 119 10.14 -6.04 5.40
CA CYS A 119 9.07 -6.81 5.99
C CYS A 119 9.04 -6.59 7.51
N GLY A 120 7.91 -6.20 8.07
CA GLY A 120 7.76 -5.98 9.52
C GLY A 120 7.99 -7.25 10.34
N LYS A 121 7.74 -8.43 9.76
CA LYS A 121 7.89 -9.74 10.42
C LYS A 121 9.33 -10.27 10.45
N CYS A 122 10.08 -10.15 9.36
CA CYS A 122 11.42 -10.77 9.25
C CYS A 122 12.56 -9.79 8.96
N GLY A 123 12.28 -8.50 8.77
CA GLY A 123 13.28 -7.46 8.49
C GLY A 123 13.95 -7.54 7.12
N ASN A 124 13.66 -8.56 6.30
CA ASN A 124 14.17 -8.69 4.93
C ASN A 124 13.52 -7.68 4.00
N VAL A 125 14.24 -7.34 2.92
CA VAL A 125 13.72 -6.47 1.87
C VAL A 125 12.49 -7.10 1.21
N VAL A 126 11.48 -6.27 0.97
CA VAL A 126 10.29 -6.59 0.18
C VAL A 126 10.33 -5.80 -1.12
N ASP A 127 9.67 -6.33 -2.14
CA ASP A 127 9.59 -5.70 -3.45
C ASP A 127 8.14 -5.72 -3.95
N SER A 128 7.84 -4.80 -4.87
CA SER A 128 6.54 -4.75 -5.53
C SER A 128 6.38 -5.99 -6.38
N ILE A 129 5.17 -6.54 -6.43
CA ILE A 129 4.95 -7.84 -7.07
C ILE A 129 5.22 -7.83 -8.58
N TRP A 130 5.04 -6.68 -9.23
CA TRP A 130 5.35 -6.51 -10.64
C TRP A 130 6.86 -6.42 -10.94
N ASN A 131 7.72 -6.21 -9.95
CA ASN A 131 9.17 -6.16 -10.13
C ASN A 131 9.84 -7.54 -10.07
N PHE A 132 9.12 -8.60 -9.66
CA PHE A 132 9.76 -9.90 -9.54
C PHE A 132 10.08 -10.51 -10.91
N ASP A 133 11.36 -10.83 -11.11
CA ASP A 133 11.83 -11.66 -12.23
C ASP A 133 11.23 -13.08 -12.24
N LYS A 134 10.67 -13.51 -11.10
CA LYS A 134 10.12 -14.85 -10.87
C LYS A 134 8.87 -14.81 -10.00
N CYS A 135 7.92 -15.70 -10.28
CA CYS A 135 6.70 -15.85 -9.52
C CYS A 135 7.03 -16.14 -8.05
N PRO A 136 6.48 -15.35 -7.11
CA PRO A 136 6.75 -15.49 -5.69
C PRO A 136 6.33 -16.82 -5.08
N ALA A 137 5.37 -17.53 -5.69
CA ALA A 137 4.86 -18.81 -5.21
C ALA A 137 5.70 -20.01 -5.66
N CYS A 138 6.09 -20.06 -6.95
CA CYS A 138 6.76 -21.24 -7.51
C CYS A 138 8.26 -21.03 -7.82
N ASN A 139 8.76 -19.79 -7.79
CA ASN A 139 10.15 -19.42 -8.10
C ASN A 139 10.65 -19.92 -9.49
N LYS A 140 9.73 -20.15 -10.43
CA LYS A 140 10.01 -20.71 -11.76
C LYS A 140 9.41 -19.85 -12.87
N GLY A 141 8.11 -19.53 -12.77
CA GLY A 141 7.39 -18.74 -13.77
C GLY A 141 7.58 -17.23 -13.62
N LYS A 142 6.92 -16.45 -14.46
CA LYS A 142 6.81 -14.99 -14.38
C LYS A 142 5.36 -14.56 -14.22
N LEU A 143 5.14 -13.42 -13.58
CA LEU A 143 3.81 -12.82 -13.50
C LEU A 143 3.56 -11.98 -14.75
N HIS A 144 2.45 -12.24 -15.41
CA HIS A 144 2.01 -11.50 -16.58
C HIS A 144 0.69 -10.82 -16.28
N LEU A 145 0.57 -9.57 -16.71
CA LEU A 145 -0.70 -8.85 -16.65
C LEU A 145 -1.68 -9.52 -17.63
N VAL A 146 -2.81 -10.01 -17.12
CA VAL A 146 -3.83 -10.70 -17.93
C VAL A 146 -5.02 -9.79 -18.17
N ASP A 147 -5.38 -8.94 -17.22
CA ASP A 147 -6.50 -8.02 -17.38
C ASP A 147 -6.29 -6.69 -16.63
N LYS A 148 -6.92 -5.65 -17.13
CA LYS A 148 -7.03 -4.33 -16.50
C LYS A 148 -8.49 -3.89 -16.52
N PHE A 149 -9.12 -3.90 -15.35
CA PHE A 149 -10.48 -3.40 -15.21
C PHE A 149 -10.46 -1.94 -14.78
N ILE A 150 -11.33 -1.15 -15.41
CA ILE A 150 -11.67 0.19 -14.96
C ILE A 150 -13.15 0.14 -14.57
N PHE A 151 -13.43 0.20 -13.26
CA PHE A 151 -14.80 0.27 -12.76
C PHE A 151 -15.14 1.73 -12.45
N ASP A 152 -16.25 2.20 -13.03
CA ASP A 152 -16.73 3.57 -12.82
C ASP A 152 -17.13 3.85 -11.36
#